data_AF-A0A940UD79-F1
#
_entry.id   AF-A0A940UD79-F1
#
_cell.length_a   1.000
_cell.length_b   1.000
_cell.length_c   1.000
_cell.angle_alpha   90.00
_cell.angle_beta   90.00
_cell.angle_gamma   90.00
#
_symmetry.space_group_name_H-M   'P 1'
#
loop_
_entity.id
_entity.type
_entity.pdbx_description
1 polymer ?
#
loop_
_entity_poly.entity_id
_entity_poly.type
_entity_poly.pdbx_seq_one_letter_code
_entity_poly.pdbx_strand_id
1 'polypeptide(L)'
;VGLLDCLQFSDKLNISMNEPDFLKVTGFMSSKAAKRAIKDLEALRNNLAHGQDITSQDWPPIARLARRVQEMLSATGLAPLSSTSAAPLLRRTR
;
A
#
# COMPACT_ATOMS: atom_id res chain seq x y z
N VAL A 1 15.95 14.21 -15.69
CA VAL A 1 15.02 13.06 -15.51
C VAL A 1 15.84 11.79 -15.64
N GLY A 2 15.94 11.03 -14.54
CA GLY A 2 16.71 9.79 -14.51
C GLY A 2 15.87 8.61 -14.97
N LEU A 3 16.52 7.48 -15.31
CA LEU A 3 15.84 6.24 -15.75
C LEU A 3 14.74 5.78 -14.77
N LEU A 4 14.95 6.01 -13.47
CA LEU A 4 13.98 5.68 -12.41
C LEU A 4 12.67 6.48 -12.49
N ASP A 5 12.69 7.66 -13.12
CA ASP A 5 11.50 8.50 -13.32
C ASP A 5 10.63 7.99 -14.46
N CYS A 6 11.20 7.20 -15.38
CA CYS A 6 10.49 6.59 -16.50
C CYS A 6 9.79 5.27 -16.13
N LEU A 7 10.15 4.67 -15.00
CA LEU A 7 9.58 3.40 -14.57
C LEU A 7 8.18 3.59 -14.00
N GLN A 8 7.22 2.81 -14.50
CA GLN A 8 5.88 2.75 -13.94
C GLN A 8 5.89 2.01 -12.60
N PHE A 9 4.80 2.15 -11.86
CA PHE A 9 4.65 1.51 -10.55
C PHE A 9 4.83 -0.01 -10.61
N SER A 10 4.25 -0.65 -11.63
CA SER A 10 4.38 -2.07 -11.92
C SER A 10 5.84 -2.47 -12.21
N ASP A 11 6.59 -1.67 -12.97
CA ASP A 11 7.99 -1.94 -13.30
C ASP A 11 8.87 -1.96 -12.05
N LYS A 12 8.72 -0.95 -11.19
CA LYS A 12 9.49 -0.84 -9.93
C LYS A 12 9.25 -2.06 -9.05
N LEU A 13 8.00 -2.49 -8.95
CA LEU A 13 7.65 -3.65 -8.14
C LEU A 13 8.08 -4.95 -8.76
N ASN A 14 8.02 -5.09 -10.09
CA ASN A 14 8.51 -6.28 -10.77
C ASN A 14 10.02 -6.44 -10.60
N ILE A 15 10.79 -5.34 -10.68
CA ILE A 15 12.22 -5.34 -10.38
C ILE A 15 12.45 -5.76 -8.92
N SER A 16 11.76 -5.12 -7.96
CA SER A 16 11.88 -5.47 -6.54
C SER A 16 11.51 -6.93 -6.25
N MET A 17 10.52 -7.50 -6.94
CA MET A 17 10.09 -8.89 -6.75
C MET A 17 11.11 -9.92 -7.22
N ASN A 18 12.05 -9.56 -8.09
CA ASN A 18 13.12 -10.44 -8.54
C ASN A 18 14.27 -10.52 -7.53
N GLU A 19 14.30 -9.64 -6.52
CA GLU A 19 15.28 -9.75 -5.44
C GLU A 19 15.00 -10.98 -4.55
N PRO A 20 16.01 -11.82 -4.27
CA PRO A 20 15.82 -13.08 -3.54
C PRO A 20 15.28 -12.88 -2.12
N ASP A 21 15.53 -11.71 -1.51
CA ASP A 21 15.08 -11.40 -0.15
C ASP A 21 13.75 -10.64 -0.11
N PHE A 22 13.13 -10.35 -1.27
CA PHE A 22 11.90 -9.57 -1.36
C PHE A 22 10.79 -10.11 -0.43
N LEU A 23 10.53 -11.42 -0.48
CA LEU A 23 9.46 -12.03 0.35
C LEU A 23 9.76 -11.94 1.85
N LYS A 24 11.04 -12.03 2.24
CA LYS A 24 11.46 -11.91 3.64
C LYS A 24 11.26 -10.49 4.15
N VAL A 25 11.72 -9.50 3.39
CA VAL A 25 11.65 -8.07 3.76
C VAL A 25 10.21 -7.57 3.80
N THR A 26 9.38 -8.06 2.88
CA THR A 26 7.97 -7.62 2.76
C THR A 26 6.98 -8.43 3.59
N GLY A 27 7.40 -9.58 4.15
CA GLY A 27 6.52 -10.47 4.90
C GLY A 27 5.41 -11.13 4.07
N PHE A 28 5.57 -11.23 2.75
CA PHE A 28 4.64 -11.97 1.90
C PHE A 28 4.91 -13.47 1.96
N MET A 29 3.84 -14.25 2.16
CA MET A 29 3.92 -15.72 2.25
C MET A 29 4.29 -16.40 0.93
N SER A 30 4.08 -15.73 -0.22
CA SER A 30 4.45 -16.24 -1.53
C SER A 30 4.53 -15.12 -2.57
N SER A 31 5.24 -15.40 -3.67
CA SER A 31 5.29 -14.51 -4.85
C SER A 31 3.89 -14.27 -5.44
N LYS A 32 3.01 -15.28 -5.43
CA LYS A 32 1.63 -15.12 -5.89
C LYS A 32 0.82 -14.16 -4.99
N ALA A 33 1.00 -14.25 -3.67
CA ALA A 33 0.36 -13.34 -2.72
C ALA A 33 0.86 -11.90 -2.90
N ALA A 34 2.17 -11.72 -3.10
CA ALA A 34 2.77 -10.43 -3.40
C ALA A 34 2.22 -9.83 -4.71
N LYS A 35 2.22 -10.60 -5.82
CA LYS A 35 1.67 -10.15 -7.11
C LYS A 35 0.22 -9.69 -7.00
N ARG A 36 -0.60 -10.40 -6.22
CA ARG A 36 -2.00 -10.01 -5.99
C ARG A 36 -2.10 -8.68 -5.24
N ALA A 37 -1.36 -8.53 -4.14
CA ALA A 37 -1.35 -7.29 -3.36
C ALA A 37 -0.85 -6.09 -4.18
N ILE A 38 0.17 -6.31 -5.02
CA ILE A 38 0.71 -5.31 -5.94
C ILE A 38 -0.33 -4.86 -6.96
N LYS A 39 -1.06 -5.82 -7.56
CA LYS A 39 -2.12 -5.51 -8.53
C LYS A 39 -3.27 -4.71 -7.87
N ASP A 40 -3.65 -5.08 -6.65
CA ASP A 40 -4.68 -4.36 -5.90
C ASP A 40 -4.21 -2.92 -5.58
N LEU A 41 -2.93 -2.73 -5.26
CA LEU A 41 -2.33 -1.42 -5.00
C LEU A 41 -2.21 -0.56 -6.27
N GLU A 42 -1.88 -1.16 -7.41
CA GLU A 42 -1.86 -0.48 -8.71
C GLU A 42 -3.27 -0.02 -9.11
N ALA A 43 -4.27 -0.89 -8.96
CA ALA A 43 -5.66 -0.53 -9.21
C ALA A 43 -6.11 0.62 -8.31
N LEU A 44 -5.78 0.58 -7.02
CA LEU A 44 -6.07 1.68 -6.11
C LEU A 44 -5.39 2.98 -6.55
N ARG A 45 -4.09 2.94 -6.86
CA ARG A 45 -3.34 4.11 -7.34
C ARG A 45 -3.96 4.68 -8.61
N ASN A 46 -4.39 3.84 -9.54
CA ASN A 46 -5.06 4.29 -10.77
C ASN A 46 -6.41 4.95 -10.45
N ASN A 47 -7.24 4.35 -9.58
CA ASN A 47 -8.52 4.93 -9.17
C ASN A 47 -8.34 6.32 -8.51
N LEU A 48 -7.33 6.47 -7.64
CA LEU A 48 -7.00 7.75 -7.02
C LEU A 48 -6.44 8.77 -8.01
N ALA A 49 -5.55 8.34 -8.92
CA ALA A 49 -4.90 9.22 -9.89
C ALA A 49 -5.88 9.74 -10.97
N HIS A 50 -6.90 8.96 -11.31
CA HIS A 50 -7.93 9.34 -12.27
C HIS A 50 -9.04 10.23 -11.70
N GLY A 51 -8.92 10.68 -10.44
CA GLY A 51 -9.79 11.70 -9.85
C GLY A 51 -11.27 11.34 -9.81
N GLN A 52 -11.61 10.05 -9.81
CA GLN A 52 -12.97 9.60 -9.55
C GLN A 52 -13.27 9.81 -8.05
N ASP A 53 -14.46 10.29 -7.72
CA ASP A 53 -14.88 10.40 -6.33
C ASP A 53 -14.72 9.05 -5.62
N ILE A 54 -14.04 9.05 -4.47
CA ILE A 54 -13.91 7.85 -3.64
C ILE A 54 -15.30 7.52 -3.12
N THR A 55 -15.90 6.45 -3.65
CA THR A 55 -17.25 6.06 -3.28
C THR A 55 -17.23 5.17 -2.04
N SER A 56 -18.41 4.94 -1.45
CA SER A 56 -18.60 4.02 -0.32
C SER A 56 -18.02 2.61 -0.57
N GLN A 57 -17.92 2.17 -1.83
CA GLN A 57 -17.41 0.85 -2.22
C GLN A 57 -15.88 0.75 -2.25
N ASP A 58 -15.17 1.88 -2.35
CA ASP A 58 -13.71 1.95 -2.42
C ASP A 58 -13.05 1.91 -1.04
N TRP A 59 -13.78 2.30 0.01
CA TRP A 59 -13.24 2.36 1.38
C TRP A 59 -12.77 1.01 1.93
N PRO A 60 -13.49 -0.11 1.78
CA PRO A 60 -12.99 -1.40 2.25
C PRO A 60 -11.64 -1.83 1.62
N PRO A 61 -11.43 -1.81 0.28
CA PRO A 61 -10.13 -2.12 -0.29
C PRO A 61 -9.04 -1.10 0.10
N ILE A 62 -9.36 0.20 0.18
CA ILE A 62 -8.43 1.24 0.65
C ILE A 62 -7.93 0.94 2.06
N ALA A 63 -8.83 0.70 3.01
CA ALA A 63 -8.48 0.44 4.40
C ALA A 63 -7.63 -0.83 4.54
N ARG A 64 -7.95 -1.89 3.78
CA ARG A 64 -7.16 -3.12 3.78
C ARG A 64 -5.75 -2.89 3.23
N LEU A 65 -5.62 -2.15 2.11
CA LEU A 65 -4.33 -1.85 1.49
C LEU A 65 -3.48 -0.95 2.40
N ALA A 66 -4.06 0.09 2.98
CA ALA A 66 -3.39 0.97 3.94
C ALA A 66 -2.85 0.20 5.14
N ARG A 67 -3.66 -0.70 5.73
CA ARG A 67 -3.20 -1.58 6.82
C ARG A 67 -2.06 -2.50 6.38
N ARG A 68 -2.15 -3.06 5.17
CA ARG A 68 -1.09 -3.94 4.66
C ARG A 68 0.23 -3.20 4.45
N VAL A 69 0.18 -1.97 3.95
CA VAL A 69 1.35 -1.10 3.84
C VAL A 69 1.93 -0.79 5.22
N GLN A 70 1.09 -0.49 6.21
CA GLN A 70 1.53 -0.29 7.60
C GLN A 70 2.24 -1.52 8.16
N GLU A 71 1.70 -2.72 7.96
CA GLU A 71 2.31 -3.98 8.38
C GLU A 71 3.69 -4.18 7.73
N MET A 72 3.81 -3.90 6.43
CA MET A 72 5.07 -4.00 5.70
C MET A 72 6.11 -3.03 6.26
N LEU A 73 5.74 -1.76 6.48
CA LEU A 73 6.63 -0.74 7.05
C LEU A 73 7.11 -1.13 8.46
N SER A 74 6.19 -1.60 9.31
CA SER A 74 6.51 -2.08 10.65
C SER A 74 7.45 -3.30 10.64
N ALA A 75 7.33 -4.18 9.64
CA ALA A 75 8.18 -5.36 9.49
C ALA A 75 9.59 -5.04 8.97
N THR A 76 9.74 -3.98 8.15
CA THR A 76 11.03 -3.57 7.59
C THR A 76 11.89 -2.74 8.57
N GLY A 77 11.41 -2.46 9.79
CA GLY A 77 12.16 -1.69 10.79
C GLY A 77 12.24 -0.18 10.50
N LEU A 78 11.53 0.31 9.48
CA LEU A 78 11.27 1.73 9.31
C LEU A 78 10.26 2.12 10.40
N ALA A 79 10.72 2.85 11.41
CA ALA A 79 9.85 3.40 12.44
C ALA A 79 8.64 4.08 11.79
N PRO A 80 7.41 3.87 12.30
CA PRO A 80 6.25 4.57 11.77
C PRO A 80 6.54 6.06 11.83
N LEU A 81 6.30 6.77 10.72
CA LEU A 81 6.24 8.23 10.75
C LEU A 81 5.30 8.60 11.89
N SER A 82 5.88 9.26 12.89
CA SER A 82 5.31 9.50 14.20
C SER A 82 3.89 10.05 14.13
N SER A 83 2.96 9.34 14.78
CA SER A 83 1.75 9.85 15.44
C SER A 83 1.05 11.04 14.77
N THR A 84 0.13 10.77 13.83
CA THR A 84 -1.06 11.63 13.72
C THR A 84 -2.11 11.08 14.66
N SER A 85 -2.32 11.82 15.75
CA SER A 85 -3.38 11.66 16.72
C SER A 85 -4.73 11.37 16.06
N ALA A 86 -5.26 10.16 16.28
CA ALA A 86 -6.68 9.90 16.11
C ALA A 86 -7.41 10.63 17.25
N ALA A 87 -7.88 11.85 16.99
CA ALA A 87 -8.81 12.52 17.88
C ALA A 87 -10.05 11.61 18.05
N PRO A 88 -10.47 11.31 19.29
CA PRO A 88 -11.63 10.47 19.52
C PRO A 88 -12.87 11.26 19.09
N LEU A 89 -13.52 10.80 18.02
CA LEU A 89 -14.90 11.19 17.72
C LEU A 89 -15.79 10.69 18.86
N LEU A 90 -15.94 11.55 19.87
CA LEU A 90 -16.86 11.35 20.96
C LEU A 90 -18.27 11.26 20.37
N ARG A 91 -18.83 10.05 20.36
CA ARG A 91 -20.28 9.82 20.25
C ARG A 91 -20.96 10.74 21.25
N ARG A 92 -21.71 11.72 20.78
CA ARG A 92 -22.73 12.37 21.60
C ARG A 92 -24.09 11.94 21.09
N THR A 93 -24.59 10.90 21.73
CA THR A 93 -26.02 10.63 21.83
C THR A 93 -26.69 11.82 22.52
N ARG A 94 -27.52 12.56 21.78
CA ARG A 94 -28.89 12.92 22.17
C ARG A 94 -29.58 13.59 21.00
#